data_AF-A0AAW9L6V4-F1
#
_entry.id   AF-A0AAW9L6V4-F1
#
_cell.length_a   1.000
_cell.length_b   1.000
_cell.length_c   1.000
_cell.angle_alpha   90.00
_cell.angle_beta   90.00
_cell.angle_gamma   90.00
#
_symmetry.space_group_name_H-M   'P 1'
#
loop_
_entity.id
_entity.type
_entity.pdbx_description
1 polymer ?
#
loop_
_entity_poly.entity_id
_entity_poly.type
_entity_poly.pdbx_seq_one_letter_code
_entity_poly.pdbx_strand_id
1 'polypeptide(L)'
;MGIATSRDSDAREDAITSLHARHLDVDVVVQDTPIQVDDAMVALMQAVSALDDDPTVDVIVLTRGGGADKHLRVFNETPLCRVIHGTDTPIVVGVGHERDRTLAADVADHRVMTPTDVGAIVPEKEALREEHANLAAQLDRAYERTVTTTLEETATALDDAYTAHTTAVLGRLEQDLDHALATHARDRLTALDTRLDHAVKRLAQVREHEAETTAYERRLRRLRRLRIALAMLVLLVLVLGAYVLTTL
;
A
#
# COMPACT_ATOMS: atom_id res chain seq x y z
N MET A 1 5.88 33.42 -30.23
CA MET A 1 5.30 33.41 -31.59
C MET A 1 5.94 34.49 -32.45
N GLY A 2 6.34 34.17 -33.67
CA GLY A 2 6.92 35.10 -34.63
C GLY A 2 5.89 35.55 -35.66
N ILE A 3 5.77 36.85 -35.94
CA ILE A 3 4.84 37.38 -36.94
C ILE A 3 5.64 38.17 -37.99
N ALA A 4 5.61 37.69 -39.24
CA ALA A 4 6.14 38.41 -40.39
C ALA A 4 5.00 39.24 -41.02
N THR A 5 5.08 40.56 -40.85
CA THR A 5 4.13 41.54 -41.41
C THR A 5 4.75 42.94 -41.42
N SER A 6 4.12 43.89 -42.09
CA SER A 6 4.55 45.30 -42.07
C SER A 6 4.32 45.91 -40.69
N ARG A 7 5.33 46.60 -40.14
CA ARG A 7 5.30 47.21 -38.79
C ARG A 7 4.07 48.07 -38.51
N ASP A 8 3.68 48.92 -39.45
CA ASP A 8 2.55 49.85 -39.26
C ASP A 8 1.26 49.37 -39.95
N SER A 9 1.02 48.05 -39.98
CA SER A 9 -0.17 47.47 -40.63
C SER A 9 -1.28 47.10 -39.65
N ASP A 10 -2.53 47.33 -40.07
CA ASP A 10 -3.73 46.87 -39.37
C ASP A 10 -3.69 45.37 -39.10
N ALA A 11 -3.13 44.56 -40.02
CA ALA A 11 -2.98 43.12 -39.80
C ALA A 11 -2.08 42.76 -38.61
N ARG A 12 -1.04 43.57 -38.34
CA ARG A 12 -0.21 43.36 -37.14
C ARG A 12 -1.05 43.57 -35.90
N GLU A 13 -1.79 44.68 -35.86
CA GLU A 13 -2.63 45.01 -34.71
C GLU A 13 -3.77 44.01 -34.52
N ASP A 14 -4.44 43.59 -35.60
CA ASP A 14 -5.50 42.59 -35.58
C ASP A 14 -5.00 41.24 -35.07
N ALA A 15 -3.84 40.77 -35.57
CA ALA A 15 -3.26 39.50 -35.16
C ALA A 15 -2.83 39.52 -33.69
N ILE A 16 -2.10 40.55 -33.25
CA ILE A 16 -1.64 40.69 -31.86
C ILE A 16 -2.84 40.82 -30.92
N THR A 17 -3.82 41.66 -31.27
CA THR A 17 -5.02 41.87 -30.45
C THR A 17 -5.80 40.57 -30.30
N SER A 18 -5.98 39.80 -31.38
CA SER A 18 -6.69 38.53 -31.33
C SER A 18 -5.95 37.46 -30.52
N LEU A 19 -4.62 37.39 -30.64
CA LEU A 19 -3.77 36.51 -29.82
C LEU A 19 -3.92 36.85 -28.33
N HIS A 20 -3.75 38.12 -27.97
CA HIS A 20 -3.80 38.55 -26.57
C HIS A 20 -5.20 38.55 -25.96
N ALA A 21 -6.26 38.66 -26.79
CA ALA A 21 -7.63 38.46 -26.34
C ALA A 21 -7.89 37.03 -25.84
N ARG A 22 -7.20 36.03 -26.41
CA ARG A 22 -7.31 34.63 -26.00
C ARG A 22 -6.27 34.24 -24.95
N HIS A 23 -5.06 34.76 -25.09
CA HIS A 23 -3.94 34.43 -24.22
C HIS A 23 -2.93 35.59 -24.14
N LEU A 24 -3.09 36.44 -23.11
CA LEU A 24 -2.28 37.65 -22.91
C LEU A 24 -0.77 37.39 -22.71
N ASP A 25 -0.42 36.21 -22.19
CA ASP A 25 0.96 35.86 -21.83
C ASP A 25 1.78 35.35 -23.02
N VAL A 26 1.22 35.35 -24.24
CA VAL A 26 1.94 34.93 -25.44
C VAL A 26 2.91 36.03 -25.86
N ASP A 27 4.20 35.70 -25.83
CA ASP A 27 5.26 36.56 -26.36
C ASP A 27 5.20 36.60 -27.90
N VAL A 28 5.25 37.82 -28.44
CA VAL A 28 5.18 38.07 -29.89
C VAL A 28 6.43 38.79 -30.36
N VAL A 29 7.17 38.14 -31.26
CA VAL A 29 8.28 38.73 -32.02
C VAL A 29 7.73 39.18 -33.37
N VAL A 30 7.89 40.45 -33.72
CA VAL A 30 7.43 40.98 -35.01
C VAL A 30 8.62 41.23 -35.91
N GLN A 31 8.64 40.57 -37.06
CA GLN A 31 9.63 40.79 -38.10
C GLN A 31 9.05 41.69 -39.19
N ASP A 32 9.51 42.94 -39.18
CA ASP A 32 9.03 44.00 -40.07
C ASP A 32 9.32 43.67 -41.53
N THR A 33 8.23 43.46 -42.29
CA THR A 33 8.29 43.05 -43.68
C THR A 33 7.42 43.96 -44.52
N PRO A 34 7.98 44.97 -45.20
CA PRO A 34 7.20 45.87 -46.04
C PRO A 34 6.77 45.17 -47.34
N ILE A 35 5.49 44.80 -47.44
CA ILE A 35 4.93 43.97 -48.53
C ILE A 35 4.54 44.80 -49.78
N GLN A 36 4.61 46.13 -49.70
CA GLN A 36 4.11 47.04 -50.76
C GLN A 36 5.20 47.60 -51.69
N VAL A 37 6.45 47.24 -51.47
CA VAL A 37 7.61 47.70 -52.26
C VAL A 37 8.07 46.63 -53.25
N ASP A 38 8.77 47.04 -54.30
CA ASP A 38 9.22 46.16 -55.38
C ASP A 38 10.11 44.99 -54.90
N ASP A 39 10.77 45.13 -53.74
CA ASP A 39 11.63 44.10 -53.11
C ASP A 39 10.92 43.26 -52.02
N ALA A 40 9.59 43.31 -51.92
CA ALA A 40 8.81 42.60 -50.89
C ALA A 40 9.10 41.09 -50.81
N MET A 41 9.44 40.46 -51.94
CA MET A 41 9.81 39.04 -52.01
C MET A 41 11.01 38.69 -51.13
N VAL A 42 12.09 39.46 -51.26
CA VAL A 42 13.35 39.20 -50.56
C VAL A 42 13.16 39.46 -49.07
N ALA A 43 12.45 40.55 -48.72
CA ALA A 43 12.12 40.86 -47.34
C ALA A 43 11.30 39.74 -46.68
N LEU A 44 10.29 39.20 -47.37
CA LEU A 44 9.48 38.08 -46.87
C LEU A 44 10.32 36.82 -46.62
N MET A 45 11.16 36.43 -47.57
CA MET A 45 12.02 35.25 -47.41
C MET A 45 13.03 35.42 -46.26
N GLN A 46 13.61 36.62 -46.12
CA GLN A 46 14.50 36.94 -45.02
C GLN A 46 13.78 36.96 -43.68
N ALA A 47 12.54 37.45 -43.64
CA ALA A 47 11.74 37.48 -42.42
C ALA A 47 11.37 36.07 -41.95
N VAL A 48 10.94 35.20 -42.86
CA VAL A 48 10.66 33.80 -42.55
C VAL A 48 11.92 33.09 -42.06
N SER A 49 13.05 33.25 -42.77
CA SER A 49 14.31 32.61 -42.36
C SER A 49 14.79 33.11 -40.99
N ALA A 50 14.70 34.42 -40.72
CA ALA A 50 15.12 34.99 -39.45
C ALA A 50 14.25 34.52 -38.27
N LEU A 51 12.95 34.30 -38.50
CA LEU A 51 12.05 33.76 -37.48
C LEU A 51 12.26 32.25 -37.28
N ASP A 52 12.62 31.52 -38.34
CA ASP A 52 12.92 30.09 -38.26
C ASP A 52 14.26 29.82 -37.55
N ASP A 53 15.24 30.70 -37.73
CA ASP A 53 16.53 30.66 -37.05
C ASP A 53 16.44 31.07 -35.55
N ASP A 54 15.33 31.64 -35.09
CA ASP A 54 15.15 32.10 -33.72
C ASP A 54 14.59 30.97 -32.83
N PRO A 55 15.38 30.41 -31.89
CA PRO A 55 14.95 29.30 -31.05
C PRO A 55 13.87 29.68 -30.02
N THR A 56 13.51 30.96 -29.90
CA THR A 56 12.42 31.44 -29.04
C THR A 56 11.07 31.49 -29.76
N VAL A 57 11.04 31.20 -31.07
CA VAL A 57 9.83 31.22 -31.88
C VAL A 57 9.26 29.80 -32.02
N ASP A 58 8.14 29.54 -31.35
CA ASP A 58 7.47 28.23 -31.46
C ASP A 58 6.61 28.07 -32.73
N VAL A 59 6.14 29.19 -33.30
CA VAL A 59 5.26 29.25 -34.47
C VAL A 59 5.53 30.53 -35.23
N ILE A 60 5.64 30.44 -36.55
CA ILE A 60 5.75 31.56 -37.49
C ILE A 60 4.37 31.86 -38.05
N VAL A 61 3.97 33.12 -38.06
CA VAL A 61 2.75 33.61 -38.69
C VAL A 61 3.13 34.56 -39.79
N LEU A 62 2.81 34.19 -41.02
CA LEU A 62 2.92 35.06 -42.16
C LEU A 62 1.56 35.70 -42.43
N THR A 63 1.45 37.01 -42.24
CA THR A 63 0.19 37.72 -42.41
C THR A 63 0.37 39.04 -43.14
N ARG A 64 -0.76 39.59 -43.58
CA ARG A 64 -0.83 40.82 -44.35
C ARG A 64 -2.18 41.49 -44.10
N GLY A 65 -2.17 42.82 -44.08
CA GLY A 65 -3.39 43.63 -44.05
C GLY A 65 -4.12 43.73 -45.39
N GLY A 66 -5.27 44.40 -45.37
CA GLY A 66 -6.00 44.74 -46.58
C GLY A 66 -5.13 45.51 -47.59
N GLY A 67 -5.45 45.39 -48.89
CA GLY A 67 -4.73 46.09 -49.95
C GLY A 67 -4.97 45.44 -51.32
N ALA A 68 -4.58 46.14 -52.39
CA ALA A 68 -4.82 45.70 -53.76
C ALA A 68 -4.23 44.31 -54.08
N ASP A 69 -4.90 43.56 -54.97
CA ASP A 69 -4.50 42.22 -55.44
C ASP A 69 -3.04 42.15 -55.90
N LYS A 70 -2.49 43.26 -56.42
CA LYS A 70 -1.08 43.34 -56.83
C LYS A 70 -0.09 42.92 -55.75
N HIS A 71 -0.42 43.14 -54.48
CA HIS A 71 0.44 42.73 -53.36
C HIS A 71 0.23 41.26 -52.95
N LEU A 72 -0.77 40.53 -53.51
CA LEU A 72 -0.94 39.08 -53.28
C LEU A 72 0.04 38.26 -54.10
N ARG A 73 0.55 38.85 -55.18
CA ARG A 73 1.40 38.18 -56.16
C ARG A 73 2.66 37.61 -55.53
N VAL A 74 3.26 38.31 -54.57
CA VAL A 74 4.46 37.83 -53.85
C VAL A 74 4.22 36.54 -53.06
N PHE A 75 2.98 36.27 -52.64
CA PHE A 75 2.63 35.01 -51.96
C PHE A 75 2.44 33.83 -52.92
N ASN A 76 2.49 34.08 -54.24
CA ASN A 76 2.36 33.07 -55.29
C ASN A 76 3.69 32.79 -56.01
N GLU A 77 4.80 33.37 -55.56
CA GLU A 77 6.09 33.10 -56.17
C GLU A 77 6.72 31.84 -55.57
N THR A 78 7.26 30.98 -56.43
CA THR A 78 7.89 29.71 -56.03
C THR A 78 9.06 29.87 -55.06
N PRO A 79 9.93 30.90 -55.15
CA PRO A 79 11.00 31.10 -54.17
C PRO A 79 10.51 31.19 -52.73
N LEU A 80 9.46 31.99 -52.47
CA LEU A 80 8.88 32.09 -51.14
C LEU A 80 8.30 30.76 -50.66
N CYS A 81 7.59 30.05 -51.55
CA CYS A 81 7.01 28.74 -51.21
C CYS A 81 8.08 27.72 -50.82
N ARG A 82 9.27 27.77 -51.44
CA ARG A 82 10.39 26.89 -51.06
C ARG A 82 10.98 27.24 -49.69
N VAL A 83 11.03 28.52 -49.35
CA VAL A 83 11.46 28.96 -48.01
C VAL A 83 10.45 28.50 -46.97
N ILE A 84 9.16 28.73 -47.19
CA ILE A 84 8.07 28.27 -46.29
C ILE A 84 8.10 26.75 -46.13
N HIS A 85 8.26 25.98 -47.20
CA HIS A 85 8.31 24.52 -47.11
C HIS A 85 9.57 24.00 -46.40
N GLY A 86 10.62 24.81 -46.35
CA GLY A 86 11.90 24.44 -45.76
C GLY A 86 12.06 24.84 -44.29
N THR A 87 11.04 25.45 -43.67
CA THR A 87 11.13 25.85 -42.26
C THR A 87 11.03 24.65 -41.33
N ASP A 88 11.84 24.65 -40.27
CA ASP A 88 11.74 23.66 -39.19
C ASP A 88 10.66 24.07 -38.17
N THR A 89 10.44 25.37 -38.02
CA THR A 89 9.41 25.96 -37.16
C THR A 89 8.05 25.95 -37.87
N PRO A 90 6.96 25.49 -37.21
CA PRO A 90 5.62 25.47 -37.80
C PRO A 90 5.19 26.83 -38.32
N ILE A 91 4.68 26.87 -39.55
CA ILE A 91 4.32 28.11 -40.23
C ILE A 91 2.84 28.18 -40.60
N VAL A 92 2.21 29.30 -40.24
CA VAL A 92 0.81 29.61 -40.50
C VAL A 92 0.68 30.80 -41.42
N VAL A 93 -0.13 30.68 -42.47
CA VAL A 93 -0.37 31.78 -43.41
C VAL A 93 -1.78 32.33 -43.23
N GLY A 94 -1.85 33.62 -42.89
CA GLY A 94 -3.09 34.38 -42.68
C GLY A 94 -3.18 35.56 -43.63
N VAL A 95 -3.30 35.29 -44.93
CA VAL A 95 -3.28 36.29 -45.99
C VAL A 95 -4.59 36.25 -46.78
N GLY A 96 -5.48 37.23 -46.55
CA GLY A 96 -6.67 37.49 -47.37
C GLY A 96 -7.86 36.53 -47.20
N HIS A 97 -9.02 36.93 -47.68
CA HIS A 97 -10.29 36.21 -47.47
C HIS A 97 -10.38 34.92 -48.31
N GLU A 98 -11.46 34.16 -48.20
CA GLU A 98 -11.65 32.85 -48.86
C GLU A 98 -11.35 32.79 -50.37
N ARG A 99 -11.47 33.91 -51.09
CA ARG A 99 -11.17 34.01 -52.53
C ARG A 99 -9.69 34.29 -52.85
N ASP A 100 -8.91 34.68 -51.85
CA ASP A 100 -7.51 35.11 -51.96
C ASP A 100 -6.55 33.95 -51.62
N ARG A 101 -6.81 32.77 -52.18
CA ARG A 101 -5.95 31.59 -51.94
C ARG A 101 -4.58 31.81 -52.59
N THR A 102 -3.51 31.62 -51.82
CA THR A 102 -2.13 31.82 -52.26
C THR A 102 -1.35 30.51 -52.18
N LEU A 103 -0.34 30.35 -53.05
CA LEU A 103 0.54 29.17 -53.01
C LEU A 103 1.25 29.06 -51.66
N ALA A 104 1.68 30.20 -51.08
CA ALA A 104 2.23 30.24 -49.73
C ALA A 104 1.32 29.58 -48.69
N ALA A 105 0.00 29.85 -48.75
CA ALA A 105 -0.96 29.23 -47.85
C ALA A 105 -1.19 27.74 -48.13
N ASP A 106 -0.95 27.28 -49.36
CA ASP A 106 -1.05 25.87 -49.74
C ASP A 106 0.18 25.05 -49.35
N VAL A 107 1.35 25.67 -49.19
CA VAL A 107 2.59 25.00 -48.72
C VAL A 107 2.85 25.16 -47.22
N ALA A 108 2.11 26.02 -46.53
CA ALA A 108 2.22 26.21 -45.08
C ALA A 108 1.54 25.06 -44.30
N ASP A 109 1.93 24.87 -43.04
CA ASP A 109 1.35 23.83 -42.18
C ASP A 109 -0.12 24.10 -41.87
N HIS A 110 -0.46 25.38 -41.72
CA HIS A 110 -1.83 25.79 -41.49
C HIS A 110 -2.18 27.09 -42.22
N ARG A 111 -3.45 27.21 -42.59
CA ARG A 111 -4.02 28.42 -43.17
C ARG A 111 -5.08 28.99 -42.23
N VAL A 112 -4.97 30.28 -41.94
CA VAL A 112 -6.04 31.05 -41.31
C VAL A 112 -6.62 32.03 -42.34
N MET A 113 -7.91 32.38 -42.20
CA MET A 113 -8.58 33.20 -43.22
C MET A 113 -8.23 34.69 -43.08
N THR A 114 -8.01 35.19 -41.87
CA THR A 114 -7.72 36.60 -41.65
C THR A 114 -6.61 36.78 -40.62
N PRO A 115 -5.96 37.96 -40.56
CA PRO A 115 -5.05 38.28 -39.47
C PRO A 115 -5.72 38.11 -38.09
N THR A 116 -7.01 38.42 -37.97
CA THR A 116 -7.78 38.21 -36.73
C THR A 116 -7.93 36.73 -36.38
N ASP A 117 -7.95 35.82 -37.33
CA ASP A 117 -8.05 34.37 -37.05
C ASP A 117 -6.76 33.78 -36.47
N VAL A 118 -5.64 34.52 -36.50
CA VAL A 118 -4.37 34.11 -35.90
C VAL A 118 -4.52 33.80 -34.40
N GLY A 119 -5.43 34.49 -33.70
CA GLY A 119 -5.72 34.20 -32.30
C GLY A 119 -6.17 32.75 -32.06
N ALA A 120 -6.86 32.13 -33.02
CA ALA A 120 -7.34 30.75 -32.85
C ALA A 120 -6.23 29.70 -32.79
N ILE A 121 -4.99 30.07 -33.18
CA ILE A 121 -3.81 29.21 -33.09
C ILE A 121 -3.43 28.97 -31.62
N VAL A 122 -3.71 29.93 -30.74
CA VAL A 122 -3.40 29.80 -29.31
C VAL A 122 -4.62 29.32 -28.52
N PRO A 123 -4.41 28.41 -27.55
CA PRO A 123 -5.48 27.98 -26.66
C PRO A 123 -5.96 29.15 -25.78
N GLU A 124 -7.25 29.16 -25.46
CA GLU A 124 -7.81 30.09 -24.49
C GLU A 124 -7.23 29.83 -23.10
N LYS A 125 -6.69 30.89 -22.48
CA LYS A 125 -6.09 30.80 -21.14
C LYS A 125 -7.08 30.28 -20.10
N GLU A 126 -8.36 30.66 -20.21
CA GLU A 126 -9.38 30.24 -19.26
C GLU A 126 -9.75 28.76 -19.40
N ALA A 127 -9.82 28.25 -20.63
CA ALA A 127 -10.02 26.82 -20.87
C ALA A 127 -8.87 25.99 -20.28
N LEU A 128 -7.62 26.43 -20.42
CA LEU A 128 -6.46 25.77 -19.80
C LEU A 128 -6.52 25.81 -18.27
N ARG A 129 -6.97 26.92 -17.68
CA ARG A 129 -7.16 27.02 -16.22
C ARG A 129 -8.24 26.08 -15.71
N GLU A 130 -9.35 25.98 -16.43
CA GLU A 130 -10.45 25.09 -16.09
C GLU A 130 -10.01 23.63 -16.19
N GLU A 131 -9.30 23.26 -17.26
CA GLU A 131 -8.70 21.94 -17.41
C GLU A 131 -7.73 21.62 -16.26
N HIS A 132 -6.82 22.54 -15.94
CA HIS A 132 -5.89 22.40 -14.84
C HIS A 132 -6.61 22.23 -13.48
N ALA A 133 -7.64 23.03 -13.20
CA ALA A 133 -8.44 22.91 -11.98
C ALA A 133 -9.17 21.57 -11.91
N ASN A 134 -9.71 21.10 -13.03
CA ASN A 134 -10.38 19.80 -13.12
C ASN A 134 -9.41 18.63 -12.90
N LEU A 135 -8.20 18.71 -13.44
CA LEU A 135 -7.15 17.72 -13.21
C LEU A 135 -6.69 17.72 -11.75
N ALA A 136 -6.48 18.89 -11.15
CA ALA A 136 -6.12 19.02 -9.74
C ALA A 136 -7.20 18.40 -8.83
N ALA A 137 -8.47 18.72 -9.05
CA ALA A 137 -9.58 18.16 -8.28
C ALA A 137 -9.76 16.64 -8.48
N GLN A 138 -9.36 16.09 -9.64
CA GLN A 138 -9.33 14.65 -9.86
C GLN A 138 -8.19 13.99 -9.08
N LEU A 139 -7.01 14.60 -9.09
CA LEU A 139 -5.85 14.14 -8.33
C LEU A 139 -6.14 14.10 -6.83
N ASP A 140 -6.70 15.18 -6.28
CA ASP A 140 -7.04 15.27 -4.85
C ASP A 140 -8.01 14.15 -4.44
N ARG A 141 -9.08 13.94 -5.22
CA ARG A 141 -10.05 12.86 -4.96
C ARG A 141 -9.44 11.47 -5.06
N ALA A 142 -8.51 11.25 -6.00
CA ALA A 142 -7.82 9.97 -6.14
C ALA A 142 -6.86 9.74 -4.97
N TYR A 143 -6.15 10.78 -4.53
CA TYR A 143 -5.27 10.75 -3.38
C TYR A 143 -6.03 10.45 -2.09
N GLU A 144 -7.09 11.20 -1.80
CA GLU A 144 -7.93 11.00 -0.61
C GLU A 144 -8.51 9.59 -0.55
N ARG A 145 -9.03 9.08 -1.68
CA ARG A 145 -9.55 7.71 -1.76
C ARG A 145 -8.46 6.70 -1.47
N THR A 146 -7.30 6.83 -2.09
CA THR A 146 -6.18 5.89 -1.91
C THR A 146 -5.70 5.87 -0.46
N VAL A 147 -5.53 7.05 0.15
CA VAL A 147 -5.10 7.17 1.55
C VAL A 147 -6.15 6.55 2.48
N THR A 148 -7.42 6.88 2.30
CA THR A 148 -8.51 6.37 3.15
C THR A 148 -8.60 4.85 3.07
N THR A 149 -8.62 4.29 1.86
CA THR A 149 -8.67 2.83 1.67
C THR A 149 -7.45 2.14 2.28
N THR A 150 -6.25 2.68 2.06
CA THR A 150 -5.02 2.10 2.63
C THR A 150 -5.04 2.13 4.17
N LEU A 151 -5.53 3.22 4.77
CA LEU A 151 -5.66 3.33 6.22
C LEU A 151 -6.68 2.34 6.78
N GLU A 152 -7.85 2.21 6.13
CA GLU A 152 -8.90 1.27 6.55
C GLU A 152 -8.44 -0.19 6.43
N GLU A 153 -7.79 -0.55 5.32
CA GLU A 153 -7.23 -1.89 5.12
C GLU A 153 -6.14 -2.20 6.14
N THR A 154 -5.23 -1.26 6.40
CA THR A 154 -4.15 -1.43 7.37
C THR A 154 -4.69 -1.54 8.80
N ALA A 155 -5.68 -0.71 9.16
CA ALA A 155 -6.31 -0.76 10.47
C ALA A 155 -7.02 -2.10 10.70
N THR A 156 -7.76 -2.58 9.70
CA THR A 156 -8.45 -3.89 9.75
C THR A 156 -7.44 -5.03 9.88
N ALA A 157 -6.39 -5.03 9.05
CA ALA A 157 -5.34 -6.05 9.11
C ALA A 157 -4.62 -6.08 10.47
N LEU A 158 -4.41 -4.90 11.08
CA LEU A 158 -3.81 -4.80 12.42
C LEU A 158 -4.74 -5.35 13.51
N ASP A 159 -6.04 -5.05 13.46
CA ASP A 159 -7.03 -5.54 14.42
C ASP A 159 -7.18 -7.07 14.34
N ASP A 160 -7.23 -7.61 13.11
CA ASP A 160 -7.24 -9.04 12.85
C ASP A 160 -5.98 -9.73 13.38
N ALA A 161 -4.80 -9.15 13.12
CA ALA A 161 -3.53 -9.68 13.60
C ALA A 161 -3.44 -9.64 15.14
N TYR A 162 -3.91 -8.57 15.76
CA TYR A 162 -3.95 -8.42 17.21
C TYR A 162 -4.89 -9.45 17.86
N THR A 163 -6.09 -9.62 17.29
CA THR A 163 -7.09 -10.58 17.75
C THR A 163 -6.58 -12.02 17.60
N ALA A 164 -6.00 -12.35 16.45
CA ALA A 164 -5.41 -13.67 16.21
C ALA A 164 -4.26 -13.97 17.18
N HIS A 165 -3.37 -12.99 17.41
CA HIS A 165 -2.27 -13.14 18.35
C HIS A 165 -2.76 -13.35 19.78
N THR A 166 -3.68 -12.50 20.24
CA THR A 166 -4.24 -12.57 21.60
C THR A 166 -4.97 -13.89 21.82
N THR A 167 -5.77 -14.34 20.85
CA THR A 167 -6.47 -15.63 20.91
C THR A 167 -5.49 -16.80 20.99
N ALA A 168 -4.42 -16.77 20.19
CA ALA A 168 -3.40 -17.81 20.22
C ALA A 168 -2.65 -17.86 21.57
N VAL A 169 -2.32 -16.71 22.15
CA VAL A 169 -1.65 -16.63 23.46
C VAL A 169 -2.58 -17.13 24.57
N LEU A 170 -3.85 -16.70 24.59
CA LEU A 170 -4.82 -17.13 25.58
C LEU A 170 -5.07 -18.64 25.49
N GLY A 171 -5.26 -19.17 24.28
CA GLY A 171 -5.45 -20.61 24.09
C GLY A 171 -4.24 -21.44 24.53
N ARG A 172 -3.02 -20.93 24.32
CA ARG A 172 -1.80 -21.57 24.82
C ARG A 172 -1.74 -21.57 26.35
N LEU A 173 -2.05 -20.44 26.99
CA LEU A 173 -2.06 -20.34 28.45
C LEU A 173 -3.12 -21.25 29.08
N GLU A 174 -4.30 -21.35 28.47
CA GLU A 174 -5.35 -22.28 28.89
C GLU A 174 -4.87 -23.73 28.82
N GLN A 175 -4.27 -24.13 27.68
CA GLN A 175 -3.72 -25.46 27.51
C GLN A 175 -2.58 -25.78 28.49
N ASP A 176 -1.68 -24.84 28.73
CA ASP A 176 -0.57 -25.00 29.68
C ASP A 176 -1.11 -25.15 31.12
N LEU A 177 -2.14 -24.37 31.49
CA LEU A 177 -2.79 -24.46 32.79
C LEU A 177 -3.49 -25.81 32.98
N ASP A 178 -4.26 -26.25 31.99
CA ASP A 178 -4.94 -27.56 32.01
C ASP A 178 -3.93 -28.70 32.15
N HIS A 179 -2.81 -28.63 31.42
CA HIS A 179 -1.76 -29.61 31.51
C HIS A 179 -1.10 -29.64 32.90
N ALA A 180 -0.81 -28.47 33.47
CA ALA A 180 -0.23 -28.34 34.80
C ALA A 180 -1.16 -28.88 35.90
N LEU A 181 -2.45 -28.54 35.82
CA LEU A 181 -3.48 -29.02 36.76
C LEU A 181 -3.66 -30.53 36.67
N ALA A 182 -3.75 -31.08 35.45
CA ALA A 182 -3.87 -32.52 35.24
C ALA A 182 -2.64 -33.28 35.78
N THR A 183 -1.45 -32.74 35.56
CA THR A 183 -0.20 -33.32 36.08
C THR A 183 -0.16 -33.27 37.60
N HIS A 184 -0.46 -32.11 38.21
CA HIS A 184 -0.51 -31.97 39.66
C HIS A 184 -1.51 -32.91 40.32
N ALA A 185 -2.71 -33.06 39.73
CA ALA A 185 -3.73 -33.97 40.23
C ALA A 185 -3.26 -35.43 40.18
N ARG A 186 -2.64 -35.87 39.07
CA ARG A 186 -2.07 -37.21 38.94
C ARG A 186 -0.96 -37.46 39.96
N ASP A 187 -0.04 -36.52 40.12
CA ASP A 187 1.06 -36.65 41.09
C ASP A 187 0.51 -36.76 42.52
N ARG A 188 -0.51 -35.96 42.84
CA ARG A 188 -1.14 -35.99 44.16
C ARG A 188 -1.86 -37.31 44.43
N LEU A 189 -2.60 -37.83 43.46
CA LEU A 189 -3.27 -39.13 43.55
C LEU A 189 -2.24 -40.25 43.74
N THR A 190 -1.17 -40.25 42.94
CA THR A 190 -0.08 -41.24 43.03
C THR A 190 0.60 -41.22 44.40
N ALA A 191 0.86 -40.01 44.94
CA ALA A 191 1.43 -39.86 46.28
C ALA A 191 0.48 -40.35 47.39
N LEU A 192 -0.83 -40.12 47.25
CA LEU A 192 -1.83 -40.62 48.21
C LEU A 192 -1.96 -42.15 48.15
N ASP A 193 -1.98 -42.71 46.95
CA ASP A 193 -2.04 -44.16 46.72
C ASP A 193 -0.82 -44.86 47.35
N THR A 194 0.38 -44.34 47.08
CA THR A 194 1.62 -44.83 47.70
C THR A 194 1.58 -44.76 49.22
N ARG A 195 1.04 -43.67 49.80
CA ARG A 195 0.89 -43.52 51.26
C ARG A 195 -0.12 -44.53 51.83
N LEU A 196 -1.23 -44.75 51.14
CA LEU A 196 -2.25 -45.72 51.53
C LEU A 196 -1.66 -47.14 51.54
N ASP A 197 -0.94 -47.52 50.48
CA ASP A 197 -0.24 -48.79 50.37
C ASP A 197 0.75 -49.02 51.52
N HIS A 198 1.54 -48.00 51.86
CA HIS A 198 2.45 -48.07 53.01
C HIS A 198 1.72 -48.17 54.35
N ALA A 199 0.57 -47.53 54.51
CA ALA A 199 -0.24 -47.62 55.73
C ALA A 199 -0.87 -49.01 55.87
N VAL A 200 -1.41 -49.57 54.78
CA VAL A 200 -1.97 -50.93 54.72
C VAL A 200 -0.90 -51.96 55.04
N LYS A 201 0.29 -51.87 54.43
CA LYS A 201 1.43 -52.77 54.72
C LYS A 201 1.84 -52.69 56.19
N ARG A 202 1.91 -51.49 56.77
CA ARG A 202 2.21 -51.30 58.20
C ARG A 202 1.16 -51.95 59.11
N LEU A 203 -0.12 -51.78 58.82
CA LEU A 203 -1.21 -52.41 59.58
C LEU A 203 -1.16 -53.94 59.50
N ALA A 204 -0.83 -54.49 58.33
CA ALA A 204 -0.64 -55.93 58.16
C ALA A 204 0.52 -56.46 59.03
N GLN A 205 1.66 -55.76 59.03
CA GLN A 205 2.81 -56.10 59.88
C GLN A 205 2.48 -56.05 61.37
N VAL A 206 1.75 -55.02 61.82
CA VAL A 206 1.32 -54.92 63.24
C VAL A 206 0.41 -56.09 63.62
N ARG A 207 -0.56 -56.45 62.75
CA ARG A 207 -1.47 -57.58 62.99
C ARG A 207 -0.73 -58.92 63.03
N GLU A 208 0.26 -59.12 62.17
CA GLU A 208 1.11 -60.31 62.18
C GLU A 208 1.89 -60.41 63.50
N HIS A 209 2.50 -59.31 63.94
CA HIS A 209 3.23 -59.28 65.21
C HIS A 209 2.31 -59.52 66.42
N GLU A 210 1.09 -58.98 66.43
CA GLU A 210 0.07 -59.26 67.45
C GLU A 210 -0.36 -60.74 67.44
N ALA A 211 -0.50 -61.36 66.27
CA ALA A 211 -0.83 -62.78 66.14
C ALA A 211 0.32 -63.68 66.68
N GLU A 212 1.58 -63.35 66.37
CA GLU A 212 2.75 -64.07 66.88
C GLU A 212 2.87 -63.97 68.41
N THR A 213 2.73 -62.76 68.96
CA THR A 213 2.80 -62.53 70.41
C THR A 213 1.68 -63.25 71.15
N THR A 214 0.43 -63.20 70.64
CA THR A 214 -0.68 -63.94 71.24
C THR A 214 -0.52 -65.47 71.13
N ALA A 215 0.03 -65.99 70.03
CA ALA A 215 0.35 -67.40 69.88
C ALA A 215 1.44 -67.83 70.88
N TYR A 216 2.48 -67.01 71.04
CA TYR A 216 3.56 -67.22 72.01
C TYR A 216 3.02 -67.25 73.45
N GLU A 217 2.16 -66.29 73.82
CA GLU A 217 1.51 -66.28 75.14
C GLU A 217 0.66 -67.53 75.39
N ARG A 218 -0.14 -67.98 74.40
CA ARG A 218 -0.94 -69.19 74.52
C ARG A 218 -0.05 -70.42 74.77
N ARG A 219 1.09 -70.52 74.08
CA ARG A 219 2.07 -71.60 74.27
C ARG A 219 2.65 -71.58 75.68
N LEU A 220 3.03 -70.41 76.18
CA LEU A 220 3.48 -70.21 77.56
C LEU A 220 2.43 -70.63 78.60
N ARG A 221 1.18 -70.22 78.42
CA ARG A 221 0.06 -70.63 79.31
C ARG A 221 -0.14 -72.15 79.29
N ARG A 222 -0.06 -72.78 78.12
CA ARG A 222 -0.15 -74.25 77.99
C ARG A 222 0.98 -74.95 78.73
N LEU A 223 2.23 -74.49 78.56
CA LEU A 223 3.37 -75.05 79.28
C LEU A 223 3.25 -74.87 80.81
N ARG A 224 2.76 -73.71 81.28
CA ARG A 224 2.47 -73.49 82.71
C ARG A 224 1.40 -74.46 83.22
N ARG A 225 0.29 -74.64 82.48
CA ARG A 225 -0.77 -75.61 82.85
C ARG A 225 -0.24 -77.04 82.91
N LEU A 226 0.57 -77.46 81.94
CA LEU A 226 1.19 -78.79 81.93
C LEU A 226 2.15 -78.97 83.11
N ARG A 227 2.95 -77.96 83.46
CA ARG A 227 3.81 -78.00 84.66
C ARG A 227 3.00 -78.14 85.95
N ILE A 228 1.91 -77.37 86.09
CA ILE A 228 1.02 -77.47 87.26
C ILE A 228 0.37 -78.86 87.32
N ALA A 229 -0.12 -79.39 86.19
CA ALA A 229 -0.72 -80.72 86.12
C ALA A 229 0.29 -81.83 86.46
N LEU A 230 1.53 -81.73 85.98
CA LEU A 230 2.61 -82.66 86.32
C LEU A 230 2.93 -82.59 87.82
N ALA A 231 3.05 -81.39 88.40
CA ALA A 231 3.28 -81.21 89.83
C ALA A 231 2.14 -81.81 90.68
N MET A 232 0.89 -81.60 90.27
CA MET A 232 -0.30 -82.22 90.88
C MET A 232 -0.28 -83.75 90.77
N LEU A 233 0.12 -84.30 89.62
CA LEU A 233 0.23 -85.75 89.42
C LEU A 233 1.33 -86.35 90.31
N VAL A 234 2.50 -85.70 90.38
CA VAL A 234 3.59 -86.11 91.29
C VAL A 234 3.12 -86.06 92.74
N LEU A 235 2.41 -85.01 93.15
CA LEU A 235 1.82 -84.90 94.48
C LEU A 235 0.80 -86.03 94.74
N LEU A 236 -0.08 -86.31 93.78
CA LEU A 236 -1.07 -87.39 93.88
C LEU A 236 -0.38 -88.75 94.05
N VAL A 237 0.64 -89.04 93.24
CA VAL A 237 1.43 -90.29 93.33
C VAL A 237 2.13 -90.40 94.68
N LEU A 238 2.69 -89.31 95.21
CA LEU A 238 3.30 -89.28 96.55
C LEU A 238 2.26 -89.54 97.65
N VAL A 239 1.07 -88.94 97.57
CA VAL A 239 -0.02 -89.16 98.54
C VAL A 239 -0.54 -90.60 98.44
N LEU A 240 -0.71 -91.15 97.24
CA LEU A 240 -1.17 -92.52 97.04
C LEU A 240 -0.12 -93.53 97.51
N GLY A 241 1.16 -93.27 97.24
CA GLY A 241 2.29 -94.05 97.73
C GLY A 241 2.36 -94.02 99.26
N ALA A 242 2.16 -92.87 99.89
CA ALA A 242 2.06 -92.76 101.35
C ALA A 242 0.85 -93.53 101.90
N TYR A 243 -0.31 -93.48 101.23
CA TYR A 243 -1.52 -94.22 101.63
C TYR A 243 -1.33 -95.74 101.59
N VAL A 244 -0.70 -96.26 100.52
CA VAL A 244 -0.36 -97.69 100.39
C VAL A 244 0.65 -98.10 101.47
N LEU A 245 1.61 -97.24 101.82
CA LEU A 245 2.59 -97.53 102.88
C LEU A 245 1.97 -97.58 104.28
N THR A 246 0.87 -96.85 104.51
CA THR A 246 0.13 -96.87 105.80
C THR A 246 -0.90 -98.00 105.92
N THR A 247 -1.17 -98.74 104.84
CA THR A 247 -2.19 -99.81 104.79
C THR A 247 -1.60 -101.23 104.65
N LEU A 248 -0.27 -101.36 104.72
CA LEU A 248 0.51 -102.60 104.86
C LEU A 248 1.07 -102.73 106.28
#